data_AF-A0A7D5LDW0-F1
#
_entry.id   AF-A0A7D5LDW0-F1
#
_cell.length_a   1.000
_cell.length_b   1.000
_cell.length_c   1.000
_cell.angle_alpha   90.00
_cell.angle_beta   90.00
_cell.angle_gamma   90.00
#
_symmetry.space_group_name_H-M   'P 1'
#
loop_
_entity.id
_entity.type
_entity.pdbx_description
1 polymer ?
#
loop_
_entity_poly.entity_id
_entity_poly.type
_entity_poly.pdbx_seq_one_letter_code
_entity_poly.pdbx_strand_id
1 'polypeptide(L)'
;MIWGISIIRWVLIILAVFMVIDRVLKFTRRESGQTLFKLVSSVLIWGIILAISIYPDFAYFIARKLGMGENLNTLIFFGFVVVFMLIFKILSIIEHIEQQITEVVRTTAIKKEIKK
;
A
#
# COMPACT_ATOMS: atom_id res chain seq x y z
N MET A 1 -4.35 -17.31 -32.24
CA MET A 1 -5.11 -17.29 -30.96
C MET A 1 -4.32 -16.62 -29.82
N ILE A 2 -3.70 -15.46 -30.08
CA ILE A 2 -2.82 -14.72 -29.12
C ILE A 2 -3.26 -13.24 -29.02
N TRP A 3 -4.34 -12.87 -29.71
CA TRP A 3 -4.80 -11.47 -29.86
C TRP A 3 -5.98 -11.10 -28.94
N GLY A 4 -6.33 -11.96 -27.98
CA GLY A 4 -7.40 -11.72 -26.99
C GLY A 4 -6.88 -11.20 -25.65
N ILE A 5 -5.71 -10.58 -25.60
CA ILE A 5 -5.15 -10.04 -24.36
C ILE A 5 -5.47 -8.53 -24.32
N SER A 6 -6.30 -8.11 -23.36
CA SER A 6 -6.55 -6.69 -23.10
C SER A 6 -5.22 -5.95 -22.97
N ILE A 7 -5.04 -4.89 -23.76
CA ILE A 7 -3.87 -4.00 -23.79
C ILE A 7 -3.40 -3.62 -22.37
N ILE A 8 -4.35 -3.49 -21.44
CA ILE A 8 -4.14 -3.20 -20.02
C ILE A 8 -3.21 -4.21 -19.31
N ARG A 9 -3.25 -5.50 -19.70
CA ARG A 9 -2.43 -6.56 -19.11
C ARG A 9 -0.96 -6.40 -19.48
N TRP A 10 -0.67 -6.12 -20.76
CA TRP A 10 0.69 -5.87 -21.22
C TRP A 10 1.27 -4.61 -20.59
N VAL A 11 0.47 -3.55 -20.46
CA VAL A 11 0.87 -2.32 -19.79
C VAL A 11 1.17 -2.57 -18.30
N LEU A 12 0.32 -3.31 -17.58
CA LEU A 12 0.54 -3.64 -16.17
C LEU A 12 1.78 -4.50 -15.95
N ILE A 13 2.05 -5.47 -16.84
CA ILE A 13 3.25 -6.30 -16.77
C ILE A 13 4.50 -5.45 -16.99
N ILE A 14 4.53 -4.62 -18.05
CA ILE A 14 5.67 -3.74 -18.34
C ILE A 14 5.92 -2.78 -17.16
N LEU A 15 4.85 -2.22 -16.59
CA LEU A 15 4.95 -1.27 -15.48
C LEU A 15 5.41 -1.93 -14.18
N ALA A 16 4.89 -3.12 -13.85
CA ALA A 16 5.31 -3.88 -12.68
C ALA A 16 6.78 -4.33 -12.80
N VAL A 17 7.20 -4.79 -13.99
CA VAL A 17 8.60 -5.15 -14.26
C VAL A 17 9.50 -3.91 -14.14
N PHE A 18 9.12 -2.79 -14.74
CA PHE A 18 9.87 -1.53 -14.65
C PHE A 18 10.00 -1.05 -13.20
N MET A 19 8.92 -1.10 -12.41
CA MET A 19 8.92 -0.75 -10.98
C MET A 19 9.81 -1.68 -10.14
N VAL A 20 9.78 -2.99 -10.39
CA VAL A 20 10.66 -3.94 -9.69
C VAL A 20 12.11 -3.68 -10.05
N ILE A 21 12.41 -3.47 -11.34
CA ILE A 21 13.78 -3.19 -11.81
C ILE A 21 14.29 -1.86 -11.25
N ASP A 22 13.51 -0.78 -11.31
CA ASP A 22 13.88 0.53 -10.76
C ASP A 22 14.13 0.45 -9.25
N ARG A 23 13.29 -0.30 -8.51
CA ARG A 23 13.49 -0.54 -7.07
C ARG A 23 14.76 -1.35 -6.79
N VAL A 24 15.01 -2.43 -7.53
CA VAL A 24 16.20 -3.28 -7.38
C VAL A 24 17.48 -2.51 -7.77
N LEU A 25 17.42 -1.69 -8.82
CA LEU A 25 18.54 -0.84 -9.26
C LEU A 25 18.83 0.27 -8.23
N LYS A 26 17.80 0.92 -7.68
CA LYS A 26 17.97 1.94 -6.62
C LYS A 26 18.51 1.34 -5.31
N PHE A 27 18.16 0.08 -5.01
CA PHE A 27 18.79 -0.64 -3.89
C PHE A 27 20.26 -0.94 -4.13
N THR A 28 20.58 -1.40 -5.35
CA THR A 28 21.95 -1.74 -5.75
C THR A 28 22.84 -0.50 -5.82
N ARG A 29 22.26 0.67 -6.17
CA ARG A 29 22.94 1.97 -6.18
C ARG A 29 23.18 2.59 -4.79
N ARG A 30 22.76 1.94 -3.69
CA ARG A 30 22.98 2.38 -2.29
C ARG A 30 22.66 3.86 -2.03
N GLU A 31 21.60 4.40 -2.63
CA GLU A 31 21.17 5.76 -2.28
C GLU A 31 20.67 5.80 -0.83
N SER A 32 21.19 6.76 -0.06
CA SER A 32 20.95 6.86 1.38
C SER A 32 19.46 7.05 1.68
N GLY A 33 18.84 6.07 2.33
CA GLY A 33 17.42 6.12 2.72
C GLY A 33 16.60 4.88 2.32
N GLN A 34 17.18 3.94 1.58
CA GLN A 34 16.54 2.66 1.28
C GLN A 34 16.75 1.63 2.39
N THR A 35 15.76 1.54 3.29
CA THR A 35 15.66 0.45 4.26
C THR A 35 15.29 -0.84 3.54
N LEU A 36 15.91 -1.98 3.89
CA LEU A 36 15.56 -3.32 3.40
C LEU A 36 14.04 -3.57 3.41
N PHE A 37 13.37 -3.07 4.44
CA PHE A 37 11.92 -3.10 4.58
C PHE A 37 11.17 -2.46 3.39
N LYS A 38 11.58 -1.26 2.96
CA LYS A 38 10.92 -0.54 1.84
C LYS A 38 11.04 -1.30 0.52
N LEU A 39 12.11 -2.07 0.34
CA LEU A 39 12.33 -2.85 -0.87
C LEU A 39 11.57 -4.15 -0.87
N VAL A 40 11.63 -4.89 0.23
CA VAL A 40 10.86 -6.13 0.38
C VAL A 40 9.36 -5.85 0.24
N SER A 41 8.84 -4.80 0.89
CA SER A 41 7.44 -4.39 0.72
C SER A 41 7.12 -3.99 -0.72
N SER A 42 8.01 -3.25 -1.39
CA SER A 42 7.78 -2.85 -2.79
C SER A 42 7.80 -4.05 -3.74
N VAL A 43 8.76 -4.96 -3.58
CA VAL A 43 8.90 -6.17 -4.41
C VAL A 43 7.72 -7.10 -4.18
N LEU A 44 7.23 -7.24 -2.94
CA LEU A 44 6.03 -8.01 -2.65
C LEU A 44 4.80 -7.42 -3.35
N ILE A 45 4.57 -6.10 -3.24
CA ILE A 45 3.42 -5.44 -3.86
C ILE A 45 3.47 -5.58 -5.38
N TRP A 46 4.60 -5.24 -6.00
CA TRP A 46 4.75 -5.31 -7.45
C TRP A 46 4.79 -6.75 -7.97
N GLY A 47 5.34 -7.68 -7.19
CA GLY A 47 5.33 -9.10 -7.50
C GLY A 47 3.92 -9.70 -7.51
N ILE A 48 3.07 -9.31 -6.55
CA ILE A 48 1.65 -9.71 -6.52
C ILE A 48 0.92 -9.16 -7.76
N ILE A 49 1.15 -7.88 -8.10
CA ILE A 49 0.55 -7.24 -9.29
C ILE A 49 0.99 -7.95 -10.58
N LEU A 50 2.27 -8.33 -10.66
CA LEU A 50 2.83 -9.03 -11.81
C LEU A 50 2.25 -10.44 -11.93
N ALA A 51 2.14 -11.19 -10.83
CA ALA A 51 1.55 -12.53 -10.81
C ALA A 51 0.07 -12.51 -11.24
N ILE A 52 -0.71 -11.56 -10.71
CA ILE A 52 -2.13 -11.34 -11.07
C ILE A 52 -2.25 -10.95 -12.56
N SER A 53 -1.31 -10.16 -13.07
CA SER A 53 -1.30 -9.76 -14.48
C SER A 53 -0.92 -10.90 -15.42
N ILE A 54 -0.04 -11.82 -15.00
CA ILE A 54 0.32 -12.99 -15.82
C ILE A 54 -0.77 -14.07 -15.76
N TYR A 55 -1.55 -14.18 -14.70
CA TYR A 55 -2.64 -15.15 -14.58
C TYR A 55 -3.96 -14.45 -14.19
N PRO A 56 -4.70 -13.85 -15.15
CA PRO A 56 -5.93 -13.12 -14.86
C PRO A 56 -7.09 -14.04 -14.42
N ASP A 57 -7.07 -15.32 -14.80
CA ASP A 57 -8.05 -16.31 -14.33
C ASP A 57 -7.94 -16.52 -12.82
N PHE A 58 -6.74 -16.33 -12.24
CA PHE A 58 -6.56 -16.34 -10.79
C PHE A 58 -7.23 -15.13 -10.15
N ALA A 59 -7.10 -13.95 -10.75
CA ALA A 59 -7.76 -12.72 -10.31
C ALA A 59 -9.29 -12.81 -10.43
N TYR A 60 -9.79 -13.38 -11.53
CA TYR A 60 -11.22 -13.54 -11.80
C TYR A 60 -11.82 -14.65 -10.93
N PHE A 61 -11.07 -15.73 -10.70
CA PHE A 61 -11.40 -16.73 -9.68
C PHE A 61 -11.49 -16.09 -8.30
N ILE A 62 -10.53 -15.25 -7.91
CA ILE A 62 -10.53 -14.52 -6.64
C ILE A 62 -11.68 -13.50 -6.57
N ALA A 63 -11.98 -12.76 -7.64
CA ALA A 63 -13.02 -11.73 -7.69
C ALA A 63 -14.42 -12.35 -7.67
N ARG A 64 -14.66 -13.39 -8.46
CA ARG A 64 -15.92 -14.15 -8.47
C ARG A 64 -16.13 -14.89 -7.16
N LYS A 65 -15.04 -15.36 -6.51
CA LYS A 65 -15.04 -15.95 -5.16
C LYS A 65 -15.20 -14.94 -4.04
N LEU A 66 -14.68 -13.72 -4.18
CA LEU A 66 -15.00 -12.61 -3.27
C LEU A 66 -16.49 -12.34 -3.35
N GLY A 67 -17.12 -12.60 -4.50
CA GLY A 67 -18.56 -12.49 -4.77
C GLY A 67 -18.87 -11.38 -5.79
N MET A 68 -17.84 -10.78 -6.42
CA MET A 68 -17.92 -9.69 -7.39
C MET A 68 -18.53 -10.13 -8.74
N GLY A 69 -19.33 -11.21 -8.72
CA GLY A 69 -20.02 -11.75 -9.86
C GLY A 69 -21.44 -11.21 -10.02
N GLU A 70 -22.19 -11.01 -8.93
CA GLU A 70 -23.64 -10.75 -8.98
C GLU A 70 -24.09 -9.90 -7.76
N ASN A 71 -23.89 -8.58 -7.83
CA ASN A 71 -24.54 -7.51 -7.04
C ASN A 71 -24.28 -7.38 -5.52
N LEU A 72 -24.37 -8.43 -4.69
CA LEU A 72 -24.31 -8.29 -3.23
C LEU A 72 -22.88 -8.06 -2.69
N ASN A 73 -21.88 -8.69 -3.30
CA ASN A 73 -20.50 -8.57 -2.84
C ASN A 73 -19.84 -7.22 -3.16
N THR A 74 -20.31 -6.56 -4.20
CA THR A 74 -19.86 -5.22 -4.54
C THR A 74 -20.14 -4.26 -3.39
N LEU A 75 -21.29 -4.42 -2.71
CA LEU A 75 -21.66 -3.60 -1.56
C LEU A 75 -20.80 -3.89 -0.32
N ILE A 76 -20.43 -5.14 -0.09
CA ILE A 76 -19.57 -5.54 1.03
C ILE A 76 -18.11 -5.09 0.79
N PHE A 77 -17.58 -5.24 -0.43
CA PHE A 77 -16.26 -4.69 -0.79
C PHE A 77 -16.22 -3.16 -0.61
N PHE A 78 -17.31 -2.49 -0.96
CA PHE A 78 -17.49 -1.07 -0.70
C PHE A 78 -17.51 -0.76 0.81
N GLY A 79 -18.23 -1.53 1.61
CA GLY A 79 -18.18 -1.43 3.08
C GLY A 79 -16.77 -1.62 3.65
N PHE A 80 -16.01 -2.58 3.11
CA PHE A 80 -14.61 -2.79 3.49
C PHE A 80 -13.73 -1.59 3.16
N VAL A 81 -13.87 -1.03 1.96
CA VAL A 81 -13.13 0.18 1.56
C VAL A 81 -13.46 1.35 2.49
N VAL A 82 -14.73 1.51 2.88
CA VAL A 82 -15.17 2.53 3.84
C VAL A 82 -14.56 2.30 5.22
N VAL A 83 -14.61 1.08 5.75
CA VAL A 83 -13.99 0.74 7.04
C VAL A 83 -12.47 0.94 7.01
N PHE A 84 -11.79 0.56 5.92
CA PHE A 84 -10.36 0.81 5.74
C PHE A 84 -10.05 2.30 5.74
N MET A 85 -10.85 3.14 5.07
CA MET A 85 -10.71 4.60 5.14
C MET A 85 -10.90 5.14 6.56
N LEU A 86 -11.85 4.60 7.31
CA LEU A 86 -12.07 5.00 8.70
C LEU A 86 -10.87 4.63 9.58
N ILE A 87 -10.29 3.45 9.39
CA ILE A 87 -9.07 3.04 10.10
C ILE A 87 -7.91 4.00 9.80
N PHE A 88 -7.68 4.33 8.53
CA PHE A 88 -6.64 5.30 8.16
C PHE A 88 -6.88 6.69 8.77
N LYS A 89 -8.14 7.13 8.84
CA LYS A 89 -8.52 8.37 9.51
C LYS A 89 -8.21 8.34 11.01
N ILE A 90 -8.51 7.22 11.68
CA ILE A 90 -8.21 7.04 13.10
C ILE A 90 -6.70 7.03 13.34
N LEU A 91 -5.92 6.35 12.50
CA LEU A 91 -4.45 6.33 12.60
C LEU A 91 -3.86 7.75 12.48
N SER A 92 -4.36 8.56 11.54
CA SER A 92 -3.93 9.95 11.40
C SER A 92 -4.30 10.83 12.60
N ILE A 93 -5.47 10.58 13.20
CA ILE A 93 -5.88 11.28 14.43
C ILE A 93 -4.95 10.89 15.59
N ILE A 94 -4.63 9.60 15.74
CA ILE A 94 -3.70 9.11 16.77
C ILE A 94 -2.34 9.77 16.61
N GLU A 95 -1.79 9.81 15.39
CA GLU A 95 -0.50 10.45 15.10
C GLU A 95 -0.50 11.94 15.50
N HIS A 96 -1.59 12.66 15.24
CA HIS A 96 -1.71 14.06 15.65
C HIS A 96 -1.75 14.22 17.18
N ILE A 97 -2.46 13.33 17.87
CA ILE A 97 -2.53 13.33 19.33
C ILE A 97 -1.16 13.03 19.95
N GLU A 98 -0.41 12.07 19.40
CA GLU A 98 0.95 11.76 19.85
C GLU A 98 1.88 12.97 19.74
N GLN A 99 1.78 13.72 18.64
CA GLN A 99 2.55 14.96 18.44
C GLN A 99 2.19 16.04 19.47
N GLN A 100 0.89 16.23 19.72
CA GLN A 100 0.41 17.20 20.72
C GLN A 100 0.86 16.83 22.14
N ILE A 101 0.75 15.56 22.53
CA ILE A 101 1.23 15.07 23.84
C ILE A 101 2.72 15.35 23.98
N THR A 102 3.50 15.06 22.92
CA THR A 102 4.94 15.31 22.91
C THR A 102 5.26 16.79 23.12
N GLU A 103 4.52 17.69 22.48
CA GLU A 103 4.68 19.14 22.63
C GLU A 103 4.31 19.64 24.04
N VAL A 104 3.20 19.13 24.59
CA VAL A 104 2.74 19.49 25.95
C VAL A 104 3.73 19.03 27.01
N VAL A 105 4.25 17.80 26.91
CA VAL A 105 5.24 17.27 27.85
C VAL A 105 6.53 18.08 27.77
N ARG A 106 7.02 18.37 26.55
CA ARG A 106 8.22 19.19 26.33
C ARG A 106 8.08 20.58 26.95
N THR A 107 6.95 21.23 26.71
CA THR A 107 6.69 22.58 27.24
C THR A 107 6.60 22.57 28.76
N THR A 108 5.93 21.56 29.33
CA THR A 108 5.81 21.42 30.79
C THR A 108 7.16 21.15 31.45
N ALA A 109 7.99 20.30 30.86
CA ALA A 109 9.34 20.01 31.36
C ALA A 109 10.22 21.27 31.37
N ILE A 110 10.24 22.02 30.26
CA ILE A 110 11.01 23.27 30.17
C ILE A 110 10.54 24.29 31.21
N LYS A 111 9.21 24.47 31.36
CA LYS A 111 8.65 25.39 32.36
C LYS A 111 8.99 24.98 33.79
N LYS A 112 9.08 23.68 34.08
CA LYS A 112 9.44 23.17 35.41
C LYS A 112 10.91 23.42 35.74
N GLU A 113 11.81 23.24 34.77
CA GLU A 113 13.24 23.53 34.94
C GLU A 113 13.52 25.02 35.10
N ILE A 114 12.84 25.91 34.36
CA ILE A 114 13.02 27.37 34.48
C ILE A 114 12.52 27.90 35.84
N LYS A 115 11.57 27.22 36.49
CA LYS A 115 10.95 27.66 37.75
C LYS A 115 11.67 27.13 39.01
N LYS A 116 12.76 26.37 38.83
CA LYS A 116 13.58 25.81 39.90
C LYS A 116 14.88 26.60 40.04
#